data_AF-A0A2Z6D2N6-F1
#
_entry.id   AF-A0A2Z6D2N6-F1
#
_cell.length_a   1.000
_cell.length_b   1.000
_cell.length_c   1.000
_cell.angle_alpha   90.00
_cell.angle_beta   90.00
_cell.angle_gamma   90.00
#
_symmetry.space_group_name_H-M   'P 1'
#
loop_
_entity.id
_entity.type
_entity.pdbx_description
1 polymer ?
#
loop_
_entity_poly.entity_id
_entity_poly.type
_entity_poly.pdbx_seq_one_letter_code
_entity_poly.pdbx_strand_id
1 'polypeptide(L)' 'MVERLTFHSEESGYTVARLTRSRSTDLTTIVGSFANIQPGQILQLTGFWREHPQYGPQFQVTNYKETKPATPTGIEK' A
#
# COMPACT_ATOMS: atom_id res chain seq x y z
N MET A 1 0.46 4.40 -5.58
CA MET A 1 -0.75 3.94 -6.28
C MET A 1 -0.85 2.44 -6.16
N VAL A 2 -2.05 1.90 -5.96
CA VAL A 2 -2.34 0.47 -5.99
C VAL A 2 -2.19 -0.02 -7.42
N GLU A 3 -1.20 -0.87 -7.66
CA GLU A 3 -0.93 -1.47 -8.97
C GLU A 3 -1.73 -2.76 -9.13
N ARG A 4 -1.64 -3.63 -8.11
CA ARG A 4 -2.33 -4.91 -8.12
C ARG A 4 -2.78 -5.33 -6.73
N LEU A 5 -4.01 -5.83 -6.65
CA LEU A 5 -4.51 -6.56 -5.50
C LEU A 5 -4.09 -8.03 -5.65
N THR A 6 -3.29 -8.55 -4.72
CA THR A 6 -2.88 -9.97 -4.73
C THR A 6 -3.90 -10.84 -4.01
N PHE A 7 -4.42 -10.35 -2.88
CA PHE A 7 -5.39 -11.06 -2.06
C PHE A 7 -6.24 -10.05 -1.28
N HIS A 8 -7.52 -10.34 -1.11
CA HIS A 8 -8.42 -9.60 -0.24
C HIS A 8 -9.38 -10.58 0.44
N SER A 9 -9.46 -10.48 1.76
CA SER A 9 -10.41 -11.21 2.59
C SER A 9 -11.58 -10.30 2.91
N GLU A 10 -12.76 -10.63 2.40
CA GLU A 10 -14.01 -9.89 2.71
C GLU A 10 -14.45 -10.12 4.16
N GLU A 11 -14.06 -11.24 4.76
CA GLU A 11 -14.44 -11.60 6.15
C GLU A 11 -13.67 -10.76 7.19
N SER A 12 -12.37 -10.59 7.00
CA SER A 12 -11.49 -9.88 7.96
C SER A 12 -11.01 -8.50 7.48
N GLY A 13 -11.29 -8.14 6.23
CA GLY A 13 -10.71 -6.99 5.55
C GLY A 13 -9.22 -7.14 5.24
N TYR A 14 -8.60 -8.29 5.54
CA TYR A 14 -7.16 -8.48 5.33
C TYR A 14 -6.84 -8.46 3.84
N THR A 15 -5.93 -7.58 3.44
CA THR A 15 -5.60 -7.35 2.04
C THR A 15 -4.10 -7.33 1.85
N VAL A 16 -3.65 -8.02 0.80
CA VAL A 16 -2.29 -8.00 0.29
C VAL A 16 -2.31 -7.33 -1.06
N ALA A 17 -1.65 -6.18 -1.17
CA ALA A 17 -1.59 -5.40 -2.39
C ALA A 17 -0.16 -5.03 -2.73
N ARG A 18 0.10 -4.77 -4.01
CA ARG A 18 1.36 -4.20 -4.49
C ARG A 18 1.12 -2.77 -4.91
N LEU A 19 1.93 -1.86 -4.37
CA LEU A 19 1.90 -0.45 -4.71
C LEU A 19 3.17 -0.03 -5.42
N THR A 20 2.99 0.86 -6.39
CA THR A 20 4.05 1.59 -7.04
C THR A 20 4.10 3.02 -6.50
N ARG A 21 5.31 3.59 -6.42
CA ARG A 21 5.51 5.03 -6.22
C ARG A 21 5.42 5.72 -7.57
N SER A 22 4.89 6.94 -7.62
CA SER A 22 4.57 7.68 -8.88
C SER A 22 5.73 7.89 -9.87
N ARG A 23 6.96 7.46 -9.54
CA ARG A 23 8.14 7.51 -10.42
C ARG A 23 9.04 6.26 -10.31
N SER A 24 8.58 5.18 -9.70
CA SER A 24 9.39 3.97 -9.51
C SER A 24 8.65 2.73 -9.99
N THR A 25 9.31 1.88 -10.77
CA THR A 25 8.80 0.55 -11.14
C THR A 25 8.83 -0.44 -9.97
N ASP A 26 9.45 -0.08 -8.86
CA ASP A 26 9.51 -0.90 -7.66
C ASP A 26 8.13 -1.08 -7.01
N LEU A 27 7.65 -2.32 -7.08
CA LEU A 27 6.40 -2.76 -6.46
C LEU A 27 6.65 -3.11 -4.99
N THR A 28 6.16 -2.26 -4.10
CA THR A 28 6.15 -2.49 -2.66
C THR A 28 4.95 -3.35 -2.27
N THR A 29 5.21 -4.47 -1.60
CA THR A 29 4.15 -5.32 -1.03
C THR A 29 3.67 -4.74 0.28
N ILE A 30 2.36 -4.54 0.40
CA ILE A 30 1.71 -4.07 1.62
C ILE A 30 0.75 -5.13 2.14
N VAL A 31 0.58 -5.18 3.46
CA VAL A 31 -0.34 -6.08 4.14
C VAL A 31 -1.04 -5.36 5.27
N GLY A 32 -2.33 -5.63 5.48
CA GLY A 32 -3.12 -4.98 6.54
C GLY A 32 -4.62 -5.13 6.32
N SER A 33 -5.42 -4.53 7.18
CA SER A 33 -6.88 -4.51 7.02
C SER A 33 -7.32 -3.27 6.26
N PHE A 34 -7.98 -3.48 5.12
CA PHE A 34 -8.49 -2.43 4.25
C PHE A 34 -9.97 -2.68 3.98
N ALA A 35 -10.77 -1.62 3.95
CA ALA A 35 -12.22 -1.74 3.79
C ALA A 35 -12.58 -2.10 2.34
N ASN A 36 -12.11 -1.29 1.38
CA ASN A 36 -12.31 -1.54 -0.04
C ASN A 36 -11.25 -0.79 -0.84
N ILE A 37 -10.19 -1.49 -1.27
CA ILE A 37 -9.12 -0.90 -2.07
C ILE A 37 -9.15 -1.49 -3.48
N GLN A 38 -9.01 -0.63 -4.48
CA GLN A 38 -9.02 -1.01 -5.89
C GLN A 38 -7.72 -0.57 -6.57
N PRO A 39 -7.29 -1.29 -7.62
CA PRO A 39 -6.21 -0.84 -8.50
C PRO A 39 -6.49 0.58 -9.02
N GLY A 40 -5.44 1.39 -9.13
CA GLY A 40 -5.52 2.80 -9.55
C GLY A 40 -5.76 3.79 -8.40
N GLN A 41 -6.15 3.34 -7.20
CA GLN A 41 -6.28 4.24 -6.05
C GLN A 41 -4.91 4.69 -5.52
N ILE A 42 -4.84 5.92 -5.03
CA ILE A 42 -3.67 6.44 -4.33
C ILE A 42 -3.98 6.42 -2.82
N LEU A 43 -3.21 5.63 -2.09
CA LEU A 43 -3.36 5.47 -0.65
C LEU A 43 -2.09 5.97 0.03
N GLN A 44 -2.26 6.75 1.09
CA GLN A 44 -1.21 7.05 2.04
C GLN A 44 -1.27 6.02 3.16
N LEU A 45 -0.16 5.32 3.37
CA LEU A 45 -0.07 4.21 4.31
C LEU A 45 0.82 4.59 5.47
N THR A 46 0.40 4.24 6.68
CA THR A 46 1.17 4.36 7.92
C THR A 46 1.31 2.98 8.52
N GLY A 47 2.50 2.66 8.99
CA GLY A 47 2.83 1.32 9.41
C GLY A 47 4.33 1.15 9.58
N PHE A 48 4.76 -0.10 9.56
CA PHE A 48 6.17 -0.46 9.71
C PHE A 48 6.56 -1.54 8.71
N TRP A 49 7.83 -1.52 8.32
CA TRP A 49 8.40 -2.56 7.49
C TRP A 49 8.63 -3.82 8.33
N ARG A 50 8.26 -4.97 7.78
CA ARG A 50 8.64 -6.29 8.27
C ARG A 50 9.34 -7.05 7.17
N GLU A 51 10.32 -7.84 7.54
CA GLU A 51 10.98 -8.74 6.61
C GLU A 51 10.36 -10.14 6.73
N HIS A 52 9.87 -10.67 5.61
CA HIS A 52 9.39 -12.04 5.55
C HIS A 52 10.52 -12.94 5.01
N PRO A 53 10.88 -14.03 5.70
CA PRO A 53 12.04 -14.85 5.35
C PRO A 53 11.96 -15.48 3.93
N GLN A 54 10.74 -15.68 3.40
CA GLN A 54 10.51 -16.24 2.06
C GLN A 54 10.24 -15.20 0.96
N TYR A 55 9.69 -14.03 1.31
CA TYR A 55 9.17 -13.07 0.32
C TYR A 55 9.86 -11.70 0.37
N GLY A 56 10.77 -11.51 1.33
CA GLY A 56 11.46 -10.25 1.55
C GLY A 56 10.58 -9.20 2.26
N PRO A 57 10.87 -7.91 2.06
CA PRO A 57 10.24 -6.83 2.83
C PRO A 57 8.76 -6.63 2.45
N GLN A 58 7.92 -6.60 3.48
CA GLN A 58 6.49 -6.30 3.42
C GLN A 58 6.18 -5.13 4.35
N PHE A 59 5.35 -4.21 3.90
CA PHE A 59 4.93 -3.09 4.71
C PHE A 59 3.63 -3.44 5.44
N GLN A 60 3.70 -3.60 6.75
CA GLN A 60 2.53 -3.86 7.58
C GLN A 60 1.83 -2.54 7.91
N VAL A 61 0.67 -2.34 7.28
CA VAL A 61 -0.16 -1.15 7.41
C VAL A 61 -0.99 -1.23 8.67
N THR A 62 -0.82 -0.25 9.54
CA THR A 62 -1.63 -0.06 10.75
C THR A 62 -2.74 0.96 10.53
N ASN A 63 -2.53 1.94 9.64
CA ASN A 63 -3.52 2.94 9.27
C ASN A 63 -3.32 3.36 7.81
N TYR A 64 -4.41 3.69 7.12
CA TYR A 64 -4.34 4.20 5.75
C TYR A 64 -5.34 5.32 5.52
N LYS A 65 -5.06 6.15 4.51
CA LYS A 65 -5.95 7.21 4.04
C LYS A 65 -5.97 7.22 2.53
N GLU A 66 -7.15 7.19 1.94
CA GLU A 66 -7.32 7.44 0.51
C GLU A 66 -6.99 8.92 0.25
N THR A 67 -6.08 9.16 -0.70
CA THR A 67 -5.76 10.52 -1.15
C THR A 67 -6.00 10.57 -2.65
N LYS A 68 -6.66 11.63 -3.09
CA LYS A 68 -6.61 12.01 -4.51
C LYS A 68 -5.23 12.63 -4.74
N PRO A 69 -4.64 12.54 -5.95
CA PRO A 69 -3.42 13.26 -6.27
C PRO A 69 -3.69 14.76 -6.20
N ALA A 70 -3.67 15.32 -4.99
CA ALA A 70 -3.48 16.73 -4.79
C ALA A 70 -1.99 16.96 -5.05
N THR A 71 -1.72 17.63 -6.17
CA THR A 71 -0.54 18.46 -6.49
C THR A 71 0.63 18.44 -5.49
N PRO A 72 1.88 18.41 -5.98
CA PRO A 72 3.07 18.29 -5.14
C PRO A 72 3.25 19.49 -4.21
N THR A 73 2.92 19.30 -2.94
CA THR A 73 3.27 20.20 -1.84
C THR A 73 3.64 19.30 -0.65
N GLY A 74 4.89 19.12 -0.23
CA GLY A 74 6.13 19.73 -0.67
C GLY A 74 7.32 19.08 0.03
N ILE A 75 8.50 19.43 -0.48
CA ILE A 75 9.83 19.53 0.15
C ILE A 75 10.38 18.34 0.93
N GLU A 76 11.42 17.73 0.35
CA GLU A 76 12.61 17.26 1.07
C GLU A 76 12.95 18.16 2.27
N LYS A 77 13.30 17.53 3.39
CA LYS A 77 14.29 18.01 4.37
C LYS A 77 14.76 16.83 5.21
#